data_AF-A0A853EG68-F1
#
_entry.id   AF-A0A853EG68-F1
#
_cell.length_a   1.000
_cell.length_b   1.000
_cell.length_c   1.000
_cell.angle_alpha   90.00
_cell.angle_beta   90.00
_cell.angle_gamma   90.00
#
_symmetry.space_group_name_H-M   'P 1'
#
loop_
_entity.id
_entity.type
_entity.pdbx_description
1 polymer ?
#
loop_
_entity_poly.entity_id
_entity_poly.type
_entity_poly.pdbx_seq_one_letter_code
_entity_poly.pdbx_strand_id
1 'polypeptide(L)'
;MSQPPIAPHQPHGADSFASRVDLGSWARFTPSLGDFLEEACRPRSTPGATSGATVLLTAPAVVADPEDLPRGRGLLRRRGHGPAGVSPEPPGVVLVGRGDGVQLAAPTRDARGRALLGRSQCRALEDLGWQGGWQSGEAMSRLLPDGASAAEHTTRILIEVLRVPHPADLDHLLHEH
;
A
#
# COMPACT_ATOMS: atom_id res chain seq x y z
N MET A 1 -17.99 9.75 42.66
CA MET A 1 -17.42 10.53 41.54
C MET A 1 -17.41 9.59 40.34
N SER A 2 -18.43 9.70 39.48
CA SER A 2 -18.67 8.76 38.38
C SER A 2 -17.86 9.18 37.15
N GLN A 3 -17.06 8.26 36.60
CA GLN A 3 -16.44 8.42 35.27
C GLN A 3 -17.52 8.52 34.20
N PRO A 4 -17.38 9.37 33.17
CA PRO A 4 -18.26 9.34 32.02
C PRO A 4 -17.93 8.13 31.12
N PRO A 5 -18.91 7.58 30.40
CA PRO A 5 -18.67 6.49 29.45
C PRO A 5 -17.78 6.97 28.30
N ILE A 6 -16.77 6.17 27.96
CA ILE A 6 -15.95 6.34 26.76
C ILE A 6 -16.90 6.18 25.56
N ALA A 7 -17.17 7.29 24.87
CA ALA A 7 -17.84 7.24 23.58
C ALA A 7 -16.99 6.41 22.60
N PRO A 8 -17.58 5.54 21.77
CA PRO A 8 -16.85 4.93 20.68
C PRO A 8 -16.30 6.06 19.80
N HIS A 9 -15.00 6.00 19.48
CA HIS A 9 -14.39 6.87 18.47
C HIS A 9 -15.24 6.76 17.18
N GLN A 10 -16.02 7.79 16.89
CA GLN A 10 -16.60 7.97 15.57
C GLN A 10 -15.47 8.28 14.59
N PRO A 11 -15.38 7.60 13.44
CA PRO A 11 -14.37 7.87 12.43
C PRO A 11 -14.75 9.13 11.67
N HIS A 12 -14.32 10.29 12.15
CA HIS A 12 -14.34 11.51 11.34
C HIS A 12 -13.23 11.41 10.27
N GLY A 13 -13.52 10.72 9.16
CA GLY A 13 -12.58 10.47 8.07
C GLY A 13 -13.07 9.48 7.02
N ALA A 14 -13.99 8.59 7.39
CA ALA A 14 -14.84 7.88 6.44
C ALA A 14 -15.79 8.92 5.81
N ASP A 15 -15.69 9.32 4.54
CA ASP A 15 -15.06 8.65 3.42
C ASP A 15 -14.66 9.66 2.34
N SER A 16 -13.68 10.55 2.58
CA SER A 16 -13.23 11.42 1.48
C SER A 16 -12.59 10.62 0.34
N PHE A 17 -12.06 9.43 0.61
CA PHE A 17 -11.59 8.52 -0.44
C PHE A 17 -12.73 7.68 -1.03
N ALA A 18 -13.50 6.94 -0.24
CA ALA A 18 -14.57 6.08 -0.77
C ALA A 18 -15.76 6.85 -1.38
N SER A 19 -15.87 8.17 -1.15
CA SER A 19 -16.81 9.03 -1.90
C SER A 19 -16.31 9.41 -3.30
N ARG A 20 -15.00 9.30 -3.56
CA ARG A 20 -14.36 9.64 -4.84
C ARG A 20 -13.97 8.40 -5.66
N VAL A 21 -13.74 7.26 -5.01
CA VAL A 21 -13.32 6.01 -5.64
C VAL A 21 -14.41 4.94 -5.46
N ASP A 22 -14.85 4.35 -6.57
CA ASP A 22 -15.89 3.31 -6.58
C ASP A 22 -15.31 1.95 -6.17
N LEU A 23 -15.57 1.54 -4.93
CA LEU A 23 -15.14 0.24 -4.37
C LEU A 23 -16.10 -0.92 -4.71
N GLY A 24 -17.11 -0.71 -5.56
CA GLY A 24 -18.18 -1.66 -5.84
C GLY A 24 -17.81 -2.77 -6.82
N SER A 25 -16.77 -2.59 -7.64
CA SER A 25 -16.22 -3.65 -8.51
C SER A 25 -14.87 -3.22 -9.07
N TRP A 26 -14.00 -4.17 -9.45
CA TRP A 26 -12.72 -3.85 -10.09
C TRP A 26 -12.87 -2.99 -11.35
N ALA A 27 -13.89 -3.26 -12.17
CA ALA A 27 -14.15 -2.52 -13.40
C ALA A 27 -14.51 -1.04 -13.19
N ARG A 28 -15.06 -0.68 -12.02
CA ARG A 28 -15.34 0.72 -11.64
C ARG A 28 -14.25 1.32 -10.77
N PHE A 29 -13.60 0.49 -9.97
CA PHE A 29 -12.48 0.85 -9.14
C PHE A 29 -11.32 1.41 -9.95
N THR A 30 -10.85 0.68 -10.98
CA THR A 30 -9.69 1.11 -11.76
C THR A 30 -9.84 2.51 -12.37
N PRO A 31 -10.91 2.83 -13.13
CA PRO A 31 -11.05 4.16 -13.70
C PRO A 31 -11.25 5.25 -12.63
N SER A 32 -12.07 5.00 -11.60
CA SER A 32 -12.32 6.01 -10.55
C SER A 32 -11.09 6.30 -9.67
N LEU A 33 -10.26 5.29 -9.40
CA LEU A 33 -8.95 5.49 -8.79
C LEU A 33 -8.03 6.32 -9.70
N GLY A 34 -8.08 6.08 -11.02
CA GLY A 34 -7.30 6.83 -12.00
C GLY A 34 -7.65 8.32 -11.99
N ASP A 35 -8.95 8.65 -12.03
CA ASP A 35 -9.44 10.02 -11.95
C ASP A 35 -9.03 10.70 -10.63
N PHE A 36 -9.12 9.97 -9.52
CA PHE A 36 -8.69 10.44 -8.21
C PHE A 36 -7.18 10.76 -8.17
N LEU A 37 -6.35 9.86 -8.69
CA LEU A 37 -4.90 10.03 -8.70
C LEU A 37 -4.45 11.14 -9.65
N GLU A 38 -5.13 11.30 -10.79
CA GLU A 38 -4.87 12.38 -11.74
C GLU A 38 -5.11 13.74 -11.09
N GLU A 39 -6.23 13.89 -10.36
CA GLU A 39 -6.49 15.10 -9.59
C GLU A 39 -5.45 15.32 -8.47
N ALA A 40 -5.02 14.25 -7.79
CA ALA A 40 -4.00 14.32 -6.76
C ALA A 40 -2.61 14.71 -7.30
N CYS A 41 -2.32 14.46 -8.58
CA CYS A 41 -1.06 14.86 -9.24
C CYS A 41 -1.10 16.27 -9.83
N ARG A 42 -2.30 16.87 -10.00
CA ARG A 42 -2.40 18.19 -10.62
C ARG A 42 -1.77 19.26 -9.71
N PRO A 43 -0.85 20.06 -10.24
CA PRO A 43 -0.38 21.24 -9.53
C PRO A 43 -1.55 22.22 -9.36
N ARG A 44 -1.89 22.57 -8.11
CA ARG A 44 -2.88 23.63 -7.86
C ARG A 44 -2.33 24.96 -8.36
N SER A 45 -3.20 25.77 -8.94
CA SER A 45 -2.84 27.06 -9.58
C SER A 45 -2.22 28.10 -8.62
N THR A 46 -2.15 27.81 -7.32
CA THR A 46 -1.50 28.66 -6.31
C THR A 46 0.01 28.43 -6.27
N PRO A 47 0.84 29.46 -6.56
CA PRO A 47 2.29 29.36 -6.45
C PRO A 47 2.70 28.99 -5.01
N GLY A 48 3.44 27.90 -4.85
CA GLY A 48 3.98 27.46 -3.55
C GLY A 48 3.11 26.44 -2.79
N ALA A 49 1.93 26.08 -3.29
CA ALA A 49 1.16 24.97 -2.72
C ALA A 49 1.66 23.64 -3.30
N THR A 50 2.21 22.76 -2.46
CA THR A 50 2.45 21.36 -2.85
C THR A 50 1.11 20.63 -2.83
N SER A 51 0.39 20.65 -3.96
CA SER A 51 -0.78 19.79 -4.09
C SER A 51 -0.31 18.34 -4.17
N GLY A 52 -0.75 17.51 -3.24
CA GLY A 52 -0.45 16.08 -3.27
C GLY A 52 -1.35 15.30 -2.34
N ALA A 53 -1.87 14.17 -2.81
CA ALA A 53 -2.51 13.19 -1.94
C ALA A 53 -1.58 11.99 -1.77
N THR A 54 -1.54 11.49 -0.54
CA THR A 54 -0.97 10.19 -0.20
C THR A 54 -2.14 9.26 0.16
N VAL A 55 -2.28 8.16 -0.56
CA VAL A 55 -3.25 7.10 -0.23
C VAL A 55 -2.51 5.83 0.13
N LEU A 56 -2.89 5.20 1.24
CA LEU A 56 -2.51 3.83 1.54
C LEU A 56 -3.73 2.94 1.31
N LEU A 57 -3.56 1.90 0.48
CA LEU A 57 -4.52 0.82 0.31
C LEU A 57 -3.95 -0.45 0.94
N THR A 58 -4.69 -1.02 1.89
CA THR A 58 -4.24 -2.17 2.68
C THR A 58 -5.11 -3.39 2.35
N ALA A 59 -4.47 -4.53 2.10
CA ALA A 59 -5.17 -5.79 1.84
C ALA A 59 -5.93 -6.28 3.09
N PRO A 60 -6.99 -7.07 2.95
CA PRO A 60 -7.78 -7.57 4.09
C PRO A 60 -7.05 -8.63 4.91
N ALA A 61 -5.99 -9.23 4.37
CA ALA A 61 -5.30 -10.37 4.98
C ALA A 61 -3.80 -10.38 4.69
N VAL A 62 -3.07 -11.09 5.55
CA VAL A 62 -1.66 -11.41 5.33
C VAL A 62 -1.51 -12.31 4.11
N VAL A 63 -0.57 -11.99 3.23
CA VAL A 63 -0.32 -12.74 1.99
C VAL A 63 0.99 -13.52 2.01
N ALA A 64 1.93 -13.11 2.87
CA ALA A 64 3.26 -13.70 2.93
C ALA A 64 3.19 -15.11 3.55
N ASP A 65 3.77 -16.08 2.85
CA ASP A 65 3.90 -17.45 3.34
C ASP A 65 5.20 -17.57 4.18
N PRO A 66 5.15 -18.12 5.41
CA PRO A 66 6.35 -18.41 6.20
C PRO A 66 7.40 -19.23 5.45
N GLU A 67 6.99 -20.13 4.55
CA GLU A 67 7.87 -20.99 3.77
C GLU A 67 8.58 -20.24 2.64
N ASP A 68 8.01 -19.11 2.19
CA ASP A 68 8.61 -18.22 1.18
C ASP A 68 9.67 -17.28 1.77
N LEU A 69 9.83 -17.27 3.10
CA LEU A 69 10.87 -16.51 3.76
C LEU A 69 12.24 -17.20 3.62
N PRO A 70 13.35 -16.44 3.56
CA PRO A 70 14.67 -17.03 3.63
C PRO A 70 14.82 -17.85 4.91
N ARG A 71 14.89 -19.17 4.78
CA ARG A 71 15.27 -20.05 5.87
C ARG A 71 16.71 -19.69 6.25
N GLY A 72 16.88 -19.04 7.40
CA GLY A 72 18.21 -18.77 7.95
C GLY A 72 18.98 -20.08 8.10
N ARG A 73 20.01 -20.27 7.28
CA ARG A 73 20.89 -21.43 7.39
C ARG A 73 21.72 -21.30 8.68
N GLY A 74 21.61 -22.29 9.56
CA GLY A 74 22.62 -22.58 10.58
C GLY A 74 22.41 -21.93 11.96
N LEU A 75 23.06 -22.55 12.94
CA LEU A 75 23.01 -22.35 14.40
C LEU A 75 23.40 -20.95 14.92
N LEU A 76 23.45 -19.93 14.07
CA LEU A 76 23.83 -18.54 14.41
C LEU A 76 22.62 -17.67 14.82
N ARG A 77 21.54 -18.28 15.32
CA ARG A 77 20.34 -17.58 15.85
C ARG A 77 20.55 -16.83 17.18
N ARG A 78 21.79 -16.53 17.58
CA ARG A 78 22.08 -15.98 18.93
C ARG A 78 22.71 -14.59 18.97
N ARG A 79 22.87 -13.87 17.86
CA ARG A 79 23.32 -12.47 17.92
C ARG A 79 22.55 -11.58 16.97
N GLY A 80 21.42 -11.08 17.47
CA GLY A 80 20.85 -9.77 17.14
C GLY A 80 20.49 -9.51 15.68
N HIS A 81 19.30 -9.93 15.27
CA HIS A 81 18.49 -9.24 14.25
C HIS A 81 17.02 -9.41 14.65
N GLY A 82 16.20 -8.39 14.40
CA GLY A 82 14.77 -8.33 14.76
C GLY A 82 13.92 -9.52 14.27
N PRO A 83 12.62 -9.55 14.59
CA PRO A 83 11.82 -10.76 14.55
C PRO A 83 11.84 -11.39 13.15
N ALA A 84 12.45 -12.57 13.06
CA ALA A 84 12.50 -13.36 11.83
C ALA A 84 11.14 -14.06 11.66
N GLY A 85 10.28 -13.54 10.79
CA GLY A 85 8.99 -14.15 10.50
C GLY A 85 8.07 -13.28 9.65
N VAL A 86 6.90 -13.83 9.33
CA VAL A 86 5.81 -13.12 8.66
C VAL A 86 5.20 -12.11 9.63
N SER A 87 4.91 -10.92 9.15
CA SER A 87 4.16 -9.92 9.87
C SER A 87 2.69 -10.37 9.99
N PRO A 88 2.05 -10.22 11.17
CA PRO A 88 0.61 -10.36 11.30
C PRO A 88 -0.15 -9.18 10.70
N GLU A 89 0.54 -8.09 10.34
CA GLU A 89 -0.06 -6.94 9.67
C GLU A 89 -0.23 -7.26 8.18
N PRO A 90 -1.40 -6.96 7.59
CA PRO A 90 -1.59 -7.12 6.16
C PRO A 90 -0.70 -6.16 5.36
N PRO A 91 -0.25 -6.55 4.15
CA PRO A 91 0.50 -5.67 3.28
C PRO A 91 -0.40 -4.59 2.68
N GLY A 92 0.22 -3.52 2.19
CA GLY A 92 -0.48 -2.47 1.45
C GLY A 92 0.40 -1.83 0.38
N VAL A 93 -0.22 -0.96 -0.40
CA VAL A 93 0.43 -0.10 -1.38
C VAL A 93 0.14 1.36 -1.06
N VAL A 94 1.19 2.16 -1.05
CA VAL A 94 1.14 3.61 -0.91
C VAL A 94 1.20 4.23 -2.30
N LEU A 95 0.29 5.16 -2.58
CA LEU A 95 0.16 5.94 -3.80
C LEU A 95 0.44 7.39 -3.43
N VAL A 96 1.42 8.02 -4.07
CA VAL A 96 1.78 9.42 -3.82
C VAL A 96 1.75 10.19 -5.13
N GLY A 97 0.87 11.18 -5.23
CA GLY A 97 0.91 12.13 -6.35
C GLY A 97 2.17 12.98 -6.31
N ARG A 98 2.89 13.06 -7.43
CA ARG A 98 4.09 13.86 -7.63
C ARG A 98 3.90 14.75 -8.86
N GLY A 99 4.69 15.81 -8.97
CA GLY A 99 4.64 16.71 -10.14
C GLY A 99 5.06 16.04 -11.45
N ASP A 100 5.72 14.88 -11.38
CA ASP A 100 6.23 14.08 -12.50
C ASP A 100 5.51 12.71 -12.64
N GLY A 101 4.41 12.49 -11.92
CA GLY A 101 3.59 11.28 -12.03
C GLY A 101 3.08 10.75 -10.68
N VAL A 102 2.75 9.46 -10.61
CA VAL A 102 2.33 8.80 -9.36
C VAL A 102 3.40 7.82 -8.91
N GLN A 103 3.93 8.03 -7.71
CA GLN A 103 4.84 7.08 -7.08
C GLN A 103 4.05 6.02 -6.31
N LEU A 104 4.26 4.76 -6.67
CA LEU A 104 3.75 3.59 -5.97
C LEU A 104 4.86 3.05 -5.05
N ALA A 105 4.52 2.69 -3.82
CA ALA A 105 5.44 2.06 -2.89
C ALA A 105 4.75 0.92 -2.11
N ALA A 106 5.37 -0.26 -2.08
CA ALA A 106 4.90 -1.44 -1.37
C ALA A 106 5.92 -1.80 -0.28
N PRO A 107 5.64 -1.53 1.00
CA PRO A 107 6.52 -1.92 2.09
C PRO A 107 6.74 -3.44 2.12
N THR A 108 8.01 -3.87 2.12
CA THR A 108 8.34 -5.30 2.20
C THR A 108 8.36 -5.79 3.65
N ARG A 109 8.51 -4.88 4.61
CA ARG A 109 8.61 -5.18 6.04
C ARG A 109 7.80 -4.21 6.91
N ASP A 110 7.34 -4.71 8.05
CA ASP A 110 6.68 -3.91 9.09
C ASP A 110 7.69 -3.06 9.88
N ALA A 111 7.19 -2.21 10.78
CA ALA A 111 8.02 -1.37 11.63
C ALA A 111 8.97 -2.15 12.57
N ARG A 112 8.72 -3.45 12.78
CA ARG A 112 9.57 -4.35 13.56
C ARG A 112 10.57 -5.10 12.69
N GLY A 113 10.52 -4.96 11.37
CA GLY A 113 11.38 -5.65 10.42
C GLY A 113 10.91 -7.05 10.03
N ARG A 114 9.68 -7.45 10.37
CA ARG A 114 9.03 -8.69 9.91
C ARG A 114 8.53 -8.53 8.48
N ALA A 115 8.42 -9.63 7.76
CA ALA A 115 8.02 -9.64 6.35
C ALA A 115 6.52 -9.36 6.14
N LEU A 116 6.18 -8.30 5.40
CA LEU A 116 4.81 -8.02 4.93
C LEU A 116 4.52 -8.73 3.60
N LEU A 117 5.52 -8.74 2.72
CA LEU A 117 5.53 -9.51 1.48
C LEU A 117 6.37 -10.76 1.70
N GLY A 118 6.27 -11.77 0.83
CA GLY A 118 7.20 -12.89 0.76
C GLY A 118 8.09 -12.76 -0.48
N ARG A 119 9.01 -13.72 -0.68
CA ARG A 119 9.89 -13.71 -1.86
C ARG A 119 9.12 -13.83 -3.16
N SER A 120 8.07 -14.63 -3.20
CA SER A 120 7.24 -14.83 -4.40
C SER A 120 6.51 -13.53 -4.78
N GLN A 121 5.96 -12.81 -3.81
CA GLN A 121 5.33 -11.50 -4.03
C GLN A 121 6.35 -10.46 -4.51
N CYS A 122 7.52 -10.37 -3.88
CA CYS A 122 8.56 -9.43 -4.34
C CYS A 122 9.04 -9.74 -5.74
N ARG A 123 9.22 -11.01 -6.10
CA ARG A 123 9.56 -11.41 -7.46
C ARG A 123 8.46 -11.05 -8.46
N ALA A 124 7.19 -11.24 -8.11
CA ALA A 124 6.08 -10.81 -8.95
C ALA A 124 6.10 -9.29 -9.17
N LEU A 125 6.44 -8.49 -8.16
CA LEU A 125 6.62 -7.05 -8.31
C LEU A 125 7.83 -6.70 -9.20
N GLU A 126 8.96 -7.41 -9.07
CA GLU A 126 10.12 -7.25 -9.96
C GLU A 126 9.76 -7.55 -11.42
N ASP A 127 9.03 -8.64 -11.69
CA ASP A 127 8.53 -9.01 -13.02
C ASP A 127 7.56 -7.94 -13.57
N LEU A 128 6.85 -7.26 -12.68
CA LEU A 128 6.03 -6.09 -12.96
C LEU A 128 6.83 -4.78 -13.00
N GLY A 129 8.15 -4.82 -13.09
CA GLY A 129 9.02 -3.65 -13.26
C GLY A 129 9.16 -2.74 -12.03
N TRP A 130 8.81 -3.23 -10.83
CA TRP A 130 9.09 -2.52 -9.59
C TRP A 130 10.58 -2.59 -9.26
N GLN A 131 11.09 -1.52 -8.67
CA GLN A 131 12.47 -1.39 -8.23
C GLN A 131 12.56 -1.62 -6.71
N GLY A 132 13.77 -1.88 -6.23
CA GLY A 132 14.04 -2.34 -4.88
C GLY A 132 14.28 -3.84 -4.85
N GLY A 133 14.18 -4.45 -3.68
CA GLY A 133 14.31 -5.91 -3.61
C GLY A 133 14.12 -6.45 -2.23
N TRP A 134 13.71 -7.71 -2.17
CA TRP A 134 13.55 -8.47 -0.93
C TRP A 134 14.77 -8.37 0.00
N GLN A 135 15.97 -8.38 -0.60
CA GLN A 135 17.25 -8.36 0.11
C GLN A 135 17.54 -7.03 0.80
N SER A 136 17.15 -5.89 0.23
CA SER A 136 17.39 -4.58 0.86
C SER A 136 16.47 -4.35 2.05
N GLY A 137 15.30 -5.00 2.07
CA GLY A 137 14.27 -4.78 3.09
C GLY A 137 13.63 -3.39 3.00
N GLU A 138 13.92 -2.65 1.93
CA GLU A 138 13.29 -1.38 1.61
C GLU A 138 11.91 -1.62 0.98
N ALA A 139 11.08 -0.58 0.93
CA ALA A 139 9.85 -0.64 0.15
C ALA A 139 10.19 -0.80 -1.33
N MET A 140 9.49 -1.72 -2.00
CA MET A 140 9.55 -1.77 -3.46
C MET A 140 8.81 -0.57 -4.01
N SER A 141 9.28 0.03 -5.10
CA SER A 141 8.61 1.20 -5.66
C SER A 141 8.59 1.21 -7.18
N ARG A 142 7.64 1.97 -7.74
CA ARG A 142 7.55 2.24 -9.17
C ARG A 142 6.93 3.63 -9.39
N LEU A 143 7.50 4.42 -10.29
CA LEU A 143 6.94 5.70 -10.72
C LEU A 143 6.21 5.50 -12.05
N LEU A 144 4.93 5.86 -12.10
CA LEU A 144 4.12 5.82 -13.32
C LEU A 144 3.74 7.23 -13.78
N PRO A 145 3.58 7.44 -15.11
CA PRO A 145 3.50 8.79 -15.68
C PRO A 145 2.22 9.55 -15.35
N ASP A 146 1.11 8.85 -15.08
CA ASP A 146 -0.21 9.46 -14.89
C ASP A 146 -1.10 8.61 -13.97
N GLY A 147 -2.25 9.19 -13.57
CA GLY A 147 -3.20 8.55 -12.66
C GLY A 147 -3.81 7.27 -13.22
N ALA A 148 -4.11 7.23 -14.53
CA ALA A 148 -4.71 6.06 -15.17
C ALA A 148 -3.76 4.85 -15.15
N SER A 149 -2.51 5.05 -15.59
CA SER A 149 -1.46 4.03 -15.57
C SER A 149 -1.21 3.54 -14.14
N ALA A 150 -1.18 4.46 -13.17
CA ALA A 150 -1.04 4.16 -11.75
C ALA A 150 -2.18 3.29 -11.22
N ALA A 151 -3.42 3.60 -11.58
CA ALA A 151 -4.59 2.86 -11.15
C ALA A 151 -4.69 1.47 -11.77
N GLU A 152 -4.37 1.32 -13.07
CA GLU A 152 -4.27 0.02 -13.73
C GLU A 152 -3.23 -0.87 -13.05
N HIS A 153 -2.04 -0.33 -12.83
CA HIS A 153 -0.94 -1.07 -12.21
C HIS A 153 -1.24 -1.41 -10.75
N THR A 154 -1.89 -0.49 -10.03
CA THR A 154 -2.35 -0.71 -8.66
C THR A 154 -3.41 -1.80 -8.61
N THR A 155 -4.42 -1.75 -9.48
CA THR A 155 -5.46 -2.80 -9.57
C THR A 155 -4.81 -4.17 -9.81
N ARG A 156 -3.86 -4.23 -10.73
CA ARG A 156 -3.14 -5.46 -11.05
C ARG A 156 -2.41 -6.02 -9.83
N ILE A 157 -1.65 -5.21 -9.08
CA ILE A 157 -0.95 -5.72 -7.90
C ILE A 157 -1.89 -6.12 -6.76
N LEU A 158 -3.02 -5.41 -6.58
CA LEU A 158 -4.00 -5.74 -5.55
C LEU A 158 -4.59 -7.13 -5.80
N ILE A 159 -4.91 -7.44 -7.05
CA ILE A 159 -5.47 -8.74 -7.45
C ILE A 159 -4.38 -9.83 -7.47
N GLU A 160 -3.31 -9.63 -8.24
CA GLU A 160 -2.35 -10.69 -8.56
C GLU A 160 -1.35 -10.96 -7.44
N VAL A 161 -0.92 -9.90 -6.73
CA VAL A 161 0.17 -9.99 -5.74
C VAL A 161 -0.38 -10.00 -4.32
N LEU A 162 -1.27 -9.06 -4.00
CA LEU A 162 -1.87 -8.94 -2.67
C LEU A 162 -3.14 -9.78 -2.50
N ARG A 163 -3.58 -10.47 -3.56
CA ARG A 163 -4.70 -11.43 -3.53
C ARG A 163 -5.98 -10.87 -2.92
N VAL A 164 -6.24 -9.59 -3.16
CA VAL A 164 -7.46 -8.91 -2.70
C VAL A 164 -8.64 -9.45 -3.53
N PRO A 165 -9.66 -10.05 -2.89
CA PRO A 165 -10.79 -10.61 -3.62
C PRO A 165 -11.65 -9.53 -4.29
N HIS A 166 -11.95 -8.47 -3.54
CA HIS A 166 -12.83 -7.39 -3.97
C HIS A 166 -12.32 -6.02 -3.47
N PRO A 167 -12.47 -4.92 -4.23
CA PRO A 167 -11.99 -3.60 -3.79
C PRO A 167 -12.68 -3.10 -2.52
N ALA A 168 -13.93 -3.52 -2.26
CA ALA A 168 -14.61 -3.24 -1.00
C ALA A 168 -13.97 -3.87 0.24
N ASP A 169 -13.08 -4.86 0.06
CA ASP A 169 -12.34 -5.49 1.17
C ASP A 169 -11.08 -4.68 1.55
N LEU A 170 -10.79 -3.59 0.84
CA LEU A 170 -9.62 -2.75 1.12
C LEU A 170 -9.89 -1.81 2.29
N ASP A 171 -8.96 -1.82 3.23
CA ASP A 171 -8.81 -0.69 4.14
C ASP A 171 -8.04 0.43 3.43
N HIS A 172 -8.39 1.68 3.74
CA HIS A 172 -7.76 2.83 3.12
C HIS A 172 -7.50 3.96 4.10
N LEU A 173 -6.37 4.65 3.91
CA LEU A 173 -6.06 5.90 4.59
C LEU A 173 -5.69 6.95 3.55
N LEU A 174 -6.27 8.13 3.67
CA LEU A 174 -6.02 9.26 2.80
C LEU A 174 -5.43 10.41 3.62
N HIS A 175 -4.33 10.96 3.14
CA HIS A 175 -3.71 12.15 3.68
C HIS A 175 -3.48 13.15 2.53
N GLU A 176 -4.04 14.36 2.67
CA GLU A 176 -3.90 15.42 1.66
C GLU A 176 -2.97 16.52 2.17
N HIS A 177 -2.17 17.05 1.26
CA HIS A 177 -1.13 18.06 1.49
C HIS A 177 -1.39 19.33 0.68
#